data_AF-A0AAD7BZ25-F1
#
_entry.id   AF-A0AAD7BZ25-F1
#
_cell.length_a   1.000
_cell.length_b   1.000
_cell.length_c   1.000
_cell.angle_alpha   90.00
_cell.angle_beta   90.00
_cell.angle_gamma   90.00
#
_symmetry.space_group_name_H-M   'P 1'
#
loop_
_entity.id
_entity.type
_entity.pdbx_description
1 polymer ?
#
loop_
_entity_poly.entity_id
_entity_poly.type
_entity_poly.pdbx_seq_one_letter_code
_entity_poly.pdbx_strand_id
1 'polypeptide(L)'
;MGKDSDNPTSPLSPLAPYPPIPSPEYRSRAPEFYGFVAWTSTSFLYIIYLLWALLPDAYIESLGITWYPNREWAILFPAYSVFLVLLTYFVYFALALYRTPQFSDLSSMTDSYAHMPPTNQARNPYRAYAEKDVVPELYDLPIGLVNRTLYGAGDEKYM
;
A
#
# COMPACT_ATOMS: atom_id res chain seq x y z
N MET A 1 36.76 -38.61 -16.57
CA MET A 1 36.23 -39.27 -15.37
C MET A 1 36.52 -38.36 -14.18
N GLY A 2 35.66 -37.38 -13.94
CA GLY A 2 35.73 -36.41 -12.85
C GLY A 2 34.28 -36.02 -12.53
N LYS A 3 33.89 -36.23 -11.29
CA LYS A 3 32.50 -36.33 -10.84
C LYS A 3 32.06 -34.97 -10.36
N ASP A 4 31.39 -34.20 -11.21
CA ASP A 4 30.79 -32.92 -10.80
C ASP A 4 29.56 -33.24 -9.96
N SER A 5 29.67 -32.87 -8.69
CA SER A 5 28.71 -33.08 -7.62
C SER A 5 27.35 -32.47 -7.96
N ASP A 6 26.34 -33.34 -7.99
CA ASP A 6 24.91 -33.05 -7.87
C ASP A 6 24.63 -32.21 -6.61
N ASN A 7 24.82 -30.90 -6.69
CA ASN A 7 24.19 -29.97 -5.76
C ASN A 7 22.77 -29.71 -6.29
N PRO A 8 21.70 -30.16 -5.60
CA PRO A 8 20.36 -29.78 -5.97
C PRO A 8 20.24 -28.27 -5.84
N THR A 9 19.96 -27.59 -6.96
CA THR A 9 19.60 -26.18 -7.02
C THR A 9 18.47 -25.93 -6.02
N SER A 10 18.82 -25.38 -4.86
CA SER A 10 17.86 -25.02 -3.82
C SER A 10 16.80 -24.08 -4.41
N PRO A 11 15.49 -24.31 -4.22
CA PRO A 11 14.40 -23.54 -4.84
C PRO A 11 14.22 -22.13 -4.23
N LEU A 12 15.22 -21.64 -3.50
CA LEU A 12 15.15 -20.41 -2.71
C LEU A 12 15.99 -19.24 -3.28
N SER A 13 16.54 -19.36 -4.49
CA SER A 13 17.08 -18.23 -5.25
C SER A 13 15.95 -17.48 -5.96
N PRO A 14 15.98 -16.13 -6.00
CA PRO A 14 14.78 -15.30 -6.11
C PRO A 14 14.03 -15.61 -7.40
N LEU A 15 12.75 -15.97 -7.25
CA LEU A 15 11.80 -16.01 -8.37
C LEU A 15 11.90 -14.66 -9.08
N ALA A 16 12.47 -14.66 -10.29
CA ALA A 16 12.40 -13.49 -11.14
C ALA A 16 10.91 -13.13 -11.26
N PRO A 17 10.51 -11.88 -10.96
CA PRO A 17 9.12 -11.47 -11.12
C PRO A 17 8.67 -11.82 -12.54
N TYR A 18 7.57 -12.54 -12.66
CA TYR A 18 6.92 -12.78 -13.94
C TYR A 18 5.83 -11.73 -14.13
N PRO A 19 5.77 -11.03 -15.28
CA PRO A 19 6.64 -11.16 -16.45
C PRO A 19 8.05 -10.58 -16.23
N PRO A 20 9.07 -11.09 -16.96
CA PRO A 20 10.46 -10.65 -16.81
C PRO A 20 10.56 -9.15 -17.00
N ILE A 21 11.24 -8.48 -16.07
CA ILE A 21 11.51 -7.04 -16.15
C ILE A 21 12.27 -6.81 -17.47
N PRO A 22 11.74 -5.99 -18.40
CA PRO A 22 12.42 -5.73 -19.67
C PRO A 22 13.82 -5.18 -19.40
N SER A 23 14.81 -5.60 -20.19
CA SER A 23 16.18 -5.11 -20.05
C SER A 23 16.21 -3.58 -20.15
N PRO A 24 17.19 -2.88 -19.55
CA PRO A 24 17.24 -1.42 -19.53
C PRO A 24 17.12 -0.77 -20.92
N GLU A 25 17.52 -1.47 -21.98
CA GLU A 25 17.36 -1.05 -23.39
C GLU A 25 15.89 -0.96 -23.84
N TYR A 26 14.98 -1.75 -23.26
CA TYR A 26 13.54 -1.73 -23.54
C TYR A 26 12.72 -0.94 -22.51
N ARG A 27 13.37 -0.40 -21.45
CA ARG A 27 12.70 0.52 -20.53
C ARG A 27 12.48 1.83 -21.27
N SER A 28 11.21 2.15 -21.55
CA SER A 28 10.86 3.42 -22.18
C SER A 28 11.48 4.58 -21.38
N ARG A 29 12.27 5.43 -22.05
CA ARG A 29 12.82 6.67 -21.45
C ARG A 29 11.77 7.74 -21.20
N ALA A 30 10.53 7.54 -21.67
CA ALA A 30 9.46 8.53 -21.58
C ALA A 30 9.23 9.06 -20.15
N PRO A 31 9.20 8.24 -19.07
CA PRO A 31 9.02 8.74 -17.71
C PRO A 31 10.12 9.71 -17.25
N GLU A 32 11.37 9.49 -17.67
CA GLU A 32 12.51 10.35 -17.31
C GLU A 32 12.39 11.73 -17.97
N PHE A 33 11.95 11.77 -19.24
CA PHE A 33 11.70 13.02 -19.94
C PHE A 33 10.52 13.80 -19.35
N TYR A 34 9.41 13.13 -19.02
CA TYR A 34 8.28 13.80 -18.37
C TYR A 34 8.66 14.38 -17.00
N GLY A 35 9.43 13.63 -16.21
CA GLY A 35 9.96 14.11 -14.92
C GLY A 35 10.83 15.35 -15.09
N PHE A 36 11.74 15.35 -16.06
CA PHE A 36 12.60 16.50 -16.33
C PHE A 36 11.80 17.75 -16.79
N VAL A 37 10.85 17.56 -17.70
CA VAL A 37 10.00 18.66 -18.20
C VAL A 37 9.13 19.20 -17.07
N ALA A 38 8.50 18.32 -16.28
CA ALA A 38 7.68 18.71 -15.14
C ALA A 38 8.50 19.45 -14.08
N TRP A 39 9.68 18.95 -13.73
CA TRP A 39 10.56 19.61 -12.75
C TRP A 39 11.04 20.98 -13.23
N THR A 40 11.50 21.08 -14.49
CA THR A 40 12.01 22.33 -15.06
C THR A 40 10.90 23.38 -15.16
N SER A 41 9.73 22.99 -15.70
CA SER A 41 8.58 23.89 -15.83
C SER A 41 8.04 24.35 -14.48
N THR A 42 7.89 23.43 -13.52
CA THR A 42 7.41 23.78 -12.17
C THR A 42 8.40 24.68 -11.45
N SER A 43 9.71 24.42 -11.57
CA SER A 43 10.75 25.28 -10.97
C SER A 43 10.75 26.68 -11.56
N PHE A 44 10.61 26.80 -12.88
CA PHE A 44 10.52 28.08 -13.55
C PHE A 44 9.27 28.88 -13.14
N LEU A 45 8.11 28.25 -13.12
CA LEU A 45 6.86 28.86 -12.66
C LEU A 45 6.94 29.26 -11.18
N TYR A 46 7.59 28.45 -10.35
CA TYR A 46 7.81 28.76 -8.94
C TYR A 46 8.68 30.00 -8.75
N ILE A 47 9.75 30.16 -9.54
CA ILE A 47 10.57 31.38 -9.53
C ILE A 47 9.75 32.60 -9.92
N ILE A 48 8.94 32.51 -11.00
CA ILE A 48 8.05 33.60 -11.41
C ILE A 48 7.07 33.96 -10.29
N TYR A 49 6.48 32.95 -9.66
CA TYR A 49 5.56 33.13 -8.54
C TYR A 49 6.24 33.84 -7.35
N LEU A 50 7.48 33.45 -6.98
CA LEU A 50 8.24 34.11 -5.93
C LEU A 50 8.58 35.55 -6.28
N LEU A 51 9.00 35.81 -7.52
CA LEU A 51 9.26 37.17 -8.00
C LEU A 51 8.00 38.02 -7.90
N TRP A 52 6.87 37.51 -8.40
CA TRP A 52 5.57 38.20 -8.29
C TRP A 52 5.18 38.45 -6.82
N ALA A 53 5.34 37.47 -5.93
CA ALA A 53 4.95 37.58 -4.52
C ALA A 53 5.82 38.57 -3.73
N LEU A 54 7.13 38.63 -4.00
CA LEU A 54 8.11 39.33 -3.18
C LEU A 54 8.61 40.67 -3.75
N LEU A 55 8.59 40.89 -5.08
CA LEU A 55 9.03 42.16 -5.65
C LEU A 55 8.07 43.30 -5.32
N PRO A 56 8.56 44.51 -5.00
CA PRO A 56 7.73 45.71 -4.93
C PRO A 56 7.03 46.04 -6.25
N ASP A 57 5.86 46.68 -6.17
CA ASP A 57 4.99 47.03 -7.32
C ASP A 57 5.75 47.83 -8.39
N ALA A 58 6.62 48.76 -7.99
CA ALA A 58 7.40 49.59 -8.91
C ALA A 58 8.24 48.79 -9.90
N TYR A 59 8.81 47.65 -9.47
CA TYR A 59 9.58 46.79 -10.37
C TYR A 59 8.68 46.04 -11.35
N ILE A 60 7.52 45.57 -10.89
CA ILE A 60 6.54 44.86 -11.73
C ILE A 60 5.94 45.80 -12.78
N GLU A 61 5.59 47.03 -12.40
CA GLU A 61 5.09 48.06 -13.31
C GLU A 61 6.17 48.49 -14.32
N SER A 62 7.45 48.55 -13.91
CA SER A 62 8.56 48.87 -14.82
C SER A 62 8.77 47.80 -15.92
N LEU A 63 8.37 46.56 -15.65
CA LEU A 63 8.34 45.47 -16.64
C LEU A 63 7.15 45.58 -17.61
N GLY A 64 6.28 46.57 -17.44
CA GLY A 64 5.09 46.80 -18.26
C GLY A 64 3.86 46.00 -17.81
N ILE A 65 3.90 45.36 -16.64
CA ILE A 65 2.79 44.58 -16.09
C ILE A 65 1.92 45.51 -15.23
N THR A 66 0.82 45.99 -15.81
CA THR A 66 -0.11 46.92 -15.14
C THR A 66 -1.26 46.24 -14.40
N TRP A 67 -1.51 44.95 -14.68
CA TRP A 67 -2.56 44.19 -14.02
C TRP A 67 -2.04 42.81 -13.60
N TYR A 68 -2.19 42.51 -12.32
CA TYR A 68 -1.91 41.21 -11.71
C TYR A 68 -2.86 40.96 -10.53
N PRO A 69 -3.07 39.71 -10.10
CA PRO A 69 -3.95 39.38 -8.98
C PRO A 69 -3.49 40.04 -7.67
N ASN A 70 -4.39 40.18 -6.69
CA ASN A 70 -4.02 40.71 -5.38
C ASN A 70 -2.91 39.85 -4.72
N ARG A 71 -1.95 40.49 -4.04
CA ARG A 71 -0.80 39.82 -3.42
C ARG A 71 -1.19 38.85 -2.30
N GLU A 72 -2.38 39.01 -1.72
CA GLU A 72 -2.92 38.08 -0.71
C GLU A 72 -2.99 36.64 -1.21
N TRP A 73 -3.19 36.43 -2.52
CA TRP A 73 -3.19 35.11 -3.14
C TRP A 73 -1.86 34.37 -2.97
N ALA A 74 -0.74 35.09 -2.80
CA ALA A 74 0.55 34.48 -2.47
C ALA A 74 0.50 33.70 -1.14
N ILE A 75 -0.32 34.11 -0.18
CA ILE A 75 -0.46 33.40 1.10
C ILE A 75 -1.61 32.39 1.04
N LEU A 76 -2.70 32.75 0.38
CA LEU A 76 -3.88 31.89 0.28
C LEU A 76 -3.55 30.57 -0.43
N PHE A 77 -2.82 30.59 -1.56
CA PHE A 77 -2.51 29.36 -2.31
C PHE A 77 -1.78 28.29 -1.46
N PRO A 78 -0.65 28.60 -0.77
CA PRO A 78 -0.02 27.66 0.15
C PRO A 78 -0.92 27.22 1.30
N ALA A 79 -1.66 28.14 1.92
CA ALA A 79 -2.52 27.83 3.06
C ALA A 79 -3.66 26.85 2.68
N TYR A 80 -4.36 27.12 1.58
CA TYR A 80 -5.42 26.22 1.08
C TYR A 80 -4.86 24.88 0.60
N SER A 81 -3.63 24.85 0.07
CA SER A 81 -2.97 23.60 -0.33
C SER A 81 -2.71 22.69 0.88
N VAL A 82 -2.22 23.25 2.00
CA VAL A 82 -2.06 22.50 3.26
C VAL A 82 -3.41 21.99 3.77
N PHE A 83 -4.44 22.84 3.76
CA PHE A 83 -5.79 22.46 4.16
C PHE A 83 -6.34 21.30 3.29
N LEU A 84 -6.15 21.36 1.97
CA LEU A 84 -6.61 20.32 1.04
C LEU A 84 -5.90 18.99 1.30
N VAL A 85 -4.59 19.01 1.54
CA VAL A 85 -3.81 17.81 1.89
C VAL A 85 -4.35 17.19 3.18
N LEU A 86 -4.52 17.98 4.24
CA LEU A 86 -5.08 17.50 5.50
C LEU A 86 -6.50 16.95 5.32
N LEU A 87 -7.36 17.67 4.60
CA LEU A 87 -8.72 17.25 4.30
C LEU A 87 -8.73 15.90 3.57
N THR A 88 -7.83 15.71 2.61
CA THR A 88 -7.69 14.44 1.88
C THR A 88 -7.39 13.28 2.82
N TYR A 89 -6.45 13.46 3.75
CA TYR A 89 -6.15 12.43 4.75
C TYR A 89 -7.33 12.18 5.68
N PHE A 90 -7.99 13.22 6.19
CA PHE A 90 -9.16 13.05 7.04
C PHE A 90 -10.29 12.30 6.34
N VAL A 91 -10.57 12.65 5.08
CA VAL A 91 -11.57 11.96 4.25
C VAL A 91 -11.15 10.51 4.03
N TYR A 92 -9.89 10.25 3.70
CA TYR A 92 -9.38 8.88 3.55
C TYR A 92 -9.56 8.05 4.83
N PHE A 93 -9.20 8.60 6.01
CA PHE A 93 -9.41 7.93 7.29
C PHE A 93 -10.90 7.69 7.56
N ALA A 94 -11.76 8.67 7.30
CA ALA A 94 -13.20 8.52 7.45
C ALA A 94 -13.75 7.41 6.55
N LEU A 95 -13.29 7.32 5.29
CA LEU A 95 -13.67 6.25 4.37
C LEU A 95 -13.14 4.89 4.81
N ALA A 96 -11.91 4.82 5.32
CA ALA A 96 -11.31 3.59 5.82
C ALA A 96 -12.11 3.06 7.03
N LEU A 97 -12.44 3.94 7.98
CA LEU A 97 -13.28 3.61 9.14
C LEU A 97 -14.69 3.20 8.70
N TYR A 98 -15.30 3.93 7.76
CA TYR A 98 -16.62 3.61 7.24
C TYR A 98 -16.67 2.24 6.55
N ARG A 99 -15.58 1.81 5.91
CA ARG A 99 -15.46 0.51 5.25
C ARG A 99 -14.95 -0.61 6.15
N THR A 100 -14.59 -0.30 7.40
CA THR A 100 -14.09 -1.31 8.32
C THR A 100 -15.25 -2.23 8.75
N PRO A 101 -15.16 -3.56 8.54
CA PRO A 101 -16.18 -4.49 9.01
C PRO A 101 -16.26 -4.52 10.54
N GLN A 102 -17.37 -5.04 11.07
CA GLN A 102 -17.53 -5.17 12.53
C GLN A 102 -16.43 -6.06 13.12
N PHE A 103 -15.99 -5.77 14.35
CA PHE A 103 -14.94 -6.56 15.01
C PHE A 103 -15.30 -8.05 15.20
N SER A 104 -16.60 -8.37 15.20
CA SER A 104 -17.12 -9.73 15.29
C SER A 104 -17.19 -10.44 13.94
N ASP A 105 -17.01 -9.72 12.83
CA ASP A 105 -17.09 -10.29 11.50
C ASP A 105 -15.76 -10.95 11.11
N LEU A 106 -15.83 -12.20 10.69
CA LEU A 106 -14.66 -12.98 10.27
C LEU A 106 -14.00 -12.36 9.04
N SER A 107 -14.75 -11.61 8.22
CA SER A 107 -14.23 -10.86 7.06
C SER A 107 -13.16 -9.83 7.42
N SER A 108 -13.02 -9.46 8.70
CA SER A 108 -11.95 -8.59 9.19
C SER A 108 -10.58 -9.30 9.26
N MET A 109 -10.57 -10.63 9.40
CA MET A 109 -9.36 -11.45 9.49
C MET A 109 -9.15 -12.35 8.28
N THR A 110 -10.19 -12.61 7.51
CA THR A 110 -10.16 -13.48 6.33
C THR A 110 -10.39 -12.69 5.06
N ASP A 111 -9.70 -13.07 3.98
CA ASP A 111 -9.93 -12.52 2.65
C ASP A 111 -10.76 -13.48 1.77
N SER A 112 -10.95 -13.12 0.50
CA SER A 112 -11.69 -13.93 -0.46
C SER A 112 -10.94 -15.18 -0.95
N TYR A 113 -9.64 -15.29 -0.65
CA TYR A 113 -8.79 -16.42 -1.04
C TYR A 113 -8.59 -17.43 0.09
N ALA A 114 -9.01 -17.09 1.31
CA ALA A 114 -8.97 -18.00 2.44
C ALA A 114 -9.75 -19.29 2.15
N HIS A 115 -9.07 -20.42 2.31
CA HIS A 115 -9.66 -21.73 2.11
C HIS A 115 -10.26 -22.23 3.42
N MET A 116 -11.51 -21.85 3.67
CA MET A 116 -12.25 -22.30 4.85
C MET A 116 -13.24 -23.43 4.51
N PRO A 117 -13.42 -24.40 5.42
CA PRO A 117 -14.42 -25.44 5.25
C PRO A 117 -15.83 -24.85 5.32
N PRO A 118 -16.83 -25.46 4.66
CA PRO A 118 -18.19 -24.94 4.59
C PRO A 118 -18.85 -24.85 5.97
N THR A 119 -19.33 -23.64 6.33
CA THR A 119 -19.92 -23.30 7.64
C THR A 119 -21.22 -24.04 7.97
N ASN A 120 -21.91 -24.61 6.97
CA ASN A 120 -23.26 -25.21 7.12
C ASN A 120 -23.23 -26.67 7.63
N GLN A 121 -22.24 -27.05 8.43
CA GLN A 121 -22.12 -28.41 8.97
C GLN A 121 -22.38 -28.42 10.49
N ALA A 122 -23.25 -29.32 10.95
CA ALA A 122 -23.62 -29.48 12.37
C ALA A 122 -22.46 -29.96 13.26
N ARG A 123 -21.36 -30.43 12.66
CA ARG A 123 -20.14 -30.89 13.34
C ARG A 123 -18.99 -29.96 12.94
N ASN A 124 -18.11 -29.65 13.89
CA ASN A 124 -16.93 -28.83 13.61
C ASN A 124 -16.07 -29.52 12.52
N PRO A 125 -15.90 -28.91 11.33
CA PRO A 125 -15.28 -29.57 10.18
C PRO A 125 -13.83 -29.96 10.47
N TYR A 126 -13.11 -29.16 11.25
CA TYR A 126 -11.73 -29.44 11.64
C TYR A 126 -11.58 -30.67 12.55
N ARG A 127 -12.66 -31.09 13.24
CA ARG A 127 -12.63 -32.27 14.13
C ARG A 127 -12.78 -33.59 13.39
N ALA A 128 -13.45 -33.60 12.24
CA ALA A 128 -13.57 -34.80 11.41
C ALA A 128 -12.20 -35.26 10.89
N TYR A 129 -11.29 -34.32 10.69
CA TYR A 129 -9.93 -34.55 10.21
C TYR A 129 -8.90 -34.91 11.30
N ALA A 130 -9.31 -34.93 12.57
CA ALA A 130 -8.44 -35.37 13.67
C ALA A 130 -8.38 -36.91 13.81
N GLU A 131 -9.17 -37.63 13.01
CA GLU A 131 -9.22 -39.10 13.01
C GLU A 131 -8.02 -39.67 12.23
N LYS A 132 -7.41 -40.74 12.77
CA LYS A 132 -6.07 -41.21 12.38
C LYS A 132 -5.96 -41.74 10.94
N ASP A 133 -7.09 -42.11 10.34
CA ASP A 133 -7.18 -42.76 9.02
C ASP A 133 -7.82 -41.86 7.96
N VAL A 134 -7.95 -40.55 8.22
CA VAL A 134 -8.56 -39.58 7.31
C VAL A 134 -7.48 -38.70 6.70
N VAL A 135 -7.42 -38.63 5.37
CA VAL A 135 -6.60 -37.64 4.65
C VAL A 135 -7.39 -36.34 4.55
N PRO A 136 -6.98 -35.25 5.21
CA PRO A 136 -7.70 -33.99 5.15
C PRO A 136 -7.55 -33.29 3.81
N GLU A 137 -8.61 -32.60 3.40
CA GLU A 137 -8.51 -31.56 2.38
C GLU A 137 -7.73 -30.36 2.94
N LEU A 138 -7.07 -29.62 2.05
CA LEU A 138 -6.23 -28.49 2.43
C LEU A 138 -7.08 -27.26 2.76
N TYR A 139 -7.24 -26.98 4.06
CA TYR A 139 -7.93 -25.80 4.59
C TYR A 139 -7.00 -24.97 5.48
N ASP A 140 -7.25 -23.66 5.53
CA ASP A 140 -6.58 -22.75 6.44
C ASP A 140 -7.08 -22.97 7.87
N LEU A 141 -6.14 -23.04 8.82
CA LEU A 141 -6.47 -23.22 10.23
C LEU A 141 -6.68 -21.86 10.90
N PRO A 142 -7.84 -21.61 11.53
CA PRO A 142 -8.08 -20.34 12.21
C PRO A 142 -7.13 -20.21 13.40
N ILE A 143 -6.49 -19.04 13.51
CA ILE A 143 -5.46 -18.78 14.53
C ILE A 143 -5.96 -19.02 15.96
N GLY A 144 -7.24 -18.76 16.24
CA GLY A 144 -7.85 -19.06 17.55
C GLY A 144 -7.86 -20.55 17.89
N LEU A 145 -8.06 -21.43 16.89
CA LEU A 145 -7.98 -22.87 17.08
C LEU A 145 -6.54 -23.31 17.36
N VAL A 146 -5.59 -22.82 16.57
CA VAL A 146 -4.15 -23.11 16.74
C VAL A 146 -3.65 -22.66 18.10
N ASN A 147 -4.01 -21.44 18.52
CA ASN A 147 -3.59 -20.93 19.82
C ASN A 147 -4.17 -21.75 20.97
N ARG A 148 -5.44 -22.16 20.88
CA ARG A 148 -6.06 -23.00 21.90
C ARG A 148 -5.45 -24.40 21.97
N THR A 149 -5.11 -25.00 20.83
CA THR A 149 -4.51 -26.34 20.81
C THR A 149 -3.06 -26.35 21.27
N LEU A 150 -2.27 -25.35 20.87
CA LEU A 150 -0.85 -25.26 21.24
C LEU A 150 -0.62 -24.72 22.64
N TYR A 151 -1.42 -23.74 23.09
CA TYR A 151 -1.18 -23.01 24.33
C TYR A 151 -2.30 -23.17 25.38
N GLY A 152 -3.51 -23.59 24.99
CA GLY A 152 -4.64 -23.71 25.92
C GLY A 152 -4.53 -24.84 26.95
N ALA A 153 -3.66 -25.83 26.72
CA ALA A 153 -3.45 -26.94 27.66
C ALA A 153 -2.62 -26.54 28.90
N GLY A 154 -2.03 -25.35 28.93
CA GLY A 154 -1.22 -24.86 30.05
C GLY A 154 -2.03 -24.40 31.26
N ASP A 155 -3.29 -24.03 31.08
CA ASP A 155 -4.13 -23.42 32.13
C ASP A 155 -4.82 -24.46 33.04
N GLU A 156 -5.01 -25.71 32.59
CA GLU A 156 -5.60 -26.78 33.42
C GLU A 156 -4.64 -27.31 34.51
N LYS A 157 -3.35 -26.97 34.47
CA LYS A 157 -2.35 -27.49 35.41
C LYS A 157 -2.14 -26.61 36.65
N TYR A 158 -2.76 -25.44 36.70
CA TYR A 158 -2.60 -24.45 37.78
C TYR A 158 -3.93 -23.95 38.39
N MET A 159 -5.04 -24.64 38.12
CA MET A 159 -6.28 -24.58 38.90
C MET A 159 -6.49 -25.90 39.63
#